data_AF-A0A534DRF6-F1
#
_entry.id   AF-A0A534DRF6-F1
#
_cell.length_a   1.000
_cell.length_b   1.000
_cell.length_c   1.000
_cell.angle_alpha   90.00
_cell.angle_beta   90.00
_cell.angle_gamma   90.00
#
_symmetry.space_group_name_H-M   'P 1'
#
loop_
_entity.id
_entity.type
_entity.pdbx_description
1 polymer ?
#
loop_
_entity_poly.entity_id
_entity_poly.type
_entity_poly.pdbx_seq_one_letter_code
_entity_poly.pdbx_strand_id
1 'polypeptide(L)'
;MDRLFFGLVIYAVAGTVCLLSGIGGPAVNRWLGMFVMLPAAFTGLVITVATARRAAPGAGRSAWICLSIALTLYFIGLTIGAGSWLMHREPFPGPADFFFCAFYPAIAAAALYLMRAATLRVSWMQLAMDALIFVAGFGAFFWFLVIHPVLHAEVNLLKEGLSQAYVALDCIVLLLLGVLLLTGGEDARRPRIHALLLSGFAIMFLGDVTWSLAKMRGPYLPGGIHDVLYLWCFVPVAAAARQQLADLAAPPARARRKGPGALARVLPSAART
;
A
#
# COMPACT_ATOMS: atom_id res chain seq x y z
N MET A 1 6.79 19.26 -5.51
CA MET A 1 6.42 18.04 -4.78
C MET A 1 5.50 18.37 -3.62
N ASP A 2 5.87 19.31 -2.73
CA ASP A 2 4.98 19.70 -1.61
C ASP A 2 3.60 20.20 -2.06
N ARG A 3 3.54 21.08 -3.07
CA ARG A 3 2.26 21.56 -3.62
C ARG A 3 1.35 20.44 -4.13
N LEU A 4 1.92 19.44 -4.81
CA LEU A 4 1.16 18.28 -5.30
C LEU A 4 0.64 17.41 -4.16
N PHE A 5 1.47 17.18 -3.14
CA PHE A 5 1.06 16.42 -1.95
C PHE A 5 -0.05 17.14 -1.17
N PHE A 6 0.08 18.44 -0.91
CA PHE A 6 -0.98 19.20 -0.25
C PHE A 6 -2.25 19.27 -1.10
N GLY A 7 -2.12 19.39 -2.43
CA GLY A 7 -3.25 19.29 -3.35
C GLY A 7 -3.96 17.94 -3.24
N LEU A 8 -3.22 16.83 -3.17
CA LEU A 8 -3.77 15.49 -2.94
C LEU A 8 -4.53 15.40 -1.60
N VAL A 9 -3.97 15.94 -0.52
CA VAL A 9 -4.63 15.93 0.80
C VAL A 9 -5.92 16.75 0.77
N ILE A 10 -5.88 17.96 0.23
CA ILE A 10 -7.07 18.82 0.09
C ILE A 10 -8.13 18.12 -0.77
N TYR A 11 -7.70 17.50 -1.87
CA TYR A 11 -8.57 16.73 -2.75
C TYR A 11 -9.20 15.52 -2.03
N ALA A 12 -8.42 14.77 -1.26
CA ALA A 12 -8.92 13.64 -0.48
C ALA A 12 -9.95 14.07 0.57
N VAL A 13 -9.70 15.18 1.27
CA VAL A 13 -10.64 15.77 2.24
C VAL A 13 -11.92 16.24 1.53
N ALA A 14 -11.81 17.01 0.45
CA ALA A 14 -12.95 17.51 -0.30
C ALA A 14 -13.79 16.36 -0.88
N GLY A 15 -13.14 15.37 -1.49
CA GLY A 15 -13.79 14.17 -2.01
C GLY A 15 -14.53 13.40 -0.92
N THR A 16 -13.92 13.23 0.25
CA THR A 16 -14.56 12.57 1.41
C THR A 16 -15.81 13.33 1.87
N VAL A 17 -15.70 14.66 2.02
CA VAL A 17 -16.83 15.50 2.42
C VAL A 17 -17.96 15.37 1.41
N CYS A 18 -17.68 15.49 0.11
CA CYS A 18 -18.72 15.37 -0.92
C CYS A 18 -19.37 13.98 -0.95
N LEU A 19 -18.58 12.90 -0.85
CA LEU A 19 -19.08 11.52 -0.89
C LEU A 19 -19.98 11.20 0.31
N LEU A 20 -19.55 11.58 1.52
CA LEU A 20 -20.27 11.24 2.76
C LEU A 20 -21.47 12.14 3.02
N SER A 21 -21.41 13.42 2.64
CA SER A 21 -22.53 14.36 2.82
C SER A 21 -23.62 14.18 1.76
N GLY A 22 -23.30 13.59 0.60
CA GLY A 22 -24.22 13.49 -0.52
C GLY A 22 -24.59 14.85 -1.14
N ILE A 23 -23.76 15.88 -0.93
CA ILE A 23 -23.97 17.21 -1.53
C ILE A 23 -24.07 17.07 -3.05
N GLY A 24 -25.11 17.66 -3.64
CA GLY A 24 -25.42 17.55 -5.07
C GLY A 24 -26.33 16.37 -5.45
N GLY A 25 -26.74 15.55 -4.46
CA GLY A 25 -27.72 14.47 -4.64
C GLY A 25 -27.15 13.16 -5.20
N PRO A 26 -27.99 12.13 -5.37
CA PRO A 26 -27.54 10.77 -5.68
C PRO A 26 -26.79 10.63 -7.01
N ALA A 27 -27.16 11.44 -8.01
CA ALA A 27 -26.50 11.43 -9.31
C ALA A 27 -25.05 11.93 -9.22
N VAL A 28 -24.85 13.09 -8.56
CA VAL A 28 -23.51 13.67 -8.37
C VAL A 28 -22.63 12.75 -7.53
N ASN A 29 -23.17 12.16 -6.45
CA ASN A 29 -22.42 11.24 -5.62
C ASN A 29 -21.96 9.99 -6.40
N ARG A 30 -22.82 9.46 -7.28
CA ARG A 30 -22.47 8.34 -8.15
C ARG A 30 -21.33 8.69 -9.11
N TRP A 31 -21.40 9.85 -9.78
CA TRP A 31 -20.33 10.33 -10.66
C TRP A 31 -19.03 10.55 -9.88
N LEU A 32 -19.10 11.17 -8.70
CA LEU A 32 -17.93 11.33 -7.84
C LEU A 32 -17.31 9.98 -7.49
N GLY A 33 -18.10 9.01 -7.01
CA GLY A 33 -17.61 7.67 -6.67
C GLY A 33 -16.92 6.95 -7.83
N MET A 34 -17.39 7.17 -9.07
CA MET A 34 -16.77 6.56 -10.26
C MET A 34 -15.38 7.13 -10.59
N PHE A 35 -15.14 8.42 -10.38
CA PHE A 35 -13.96 9.12 -10.92
C PHE A 35 -13.02 9.69 -9.86
N VAL A 36 -13.43 9.76 -8.59
CA VAL A 36 -12.66 10.41 -7.51
C VAL A 36 -11.28 9.78 -7.30
N MET A 37 -11.11 8.50 -7.62
CA MET A 37 -9.83 7.82 -7.45
C MET A 37 -8.79 8.20 -8.52
N LEU A 38 -9.22 8.60 -9.73
CA LEU A 38 -8.29 8.81 -10.85
C LEU A 38 -7.29 9.95 -10.60
N PRO A 39 -7.70 11.16 -10.16
CA PRO A 39 -6.74 12.23 -9.87
C PRO A 39 -5.81 11.90 -8.70
N ALA A 40 -6.32 11.18 -7.69
CA ALA A 40 -5.53 10.76 -6.53
C ALA A 40 -4.45 9.74 -6.93
N ALA A 41 -4.85 8.71 -7.68
CA ALA A 41 -3.96 7.69 -8.22
C ALA A 41 -2.89 8.28 -9.13
N PHE A 42 -3.28 9.18 -10.05
CA PHE A 42 -2.35 9.87 -10.94
C PHE A 42 -1.34 10.72 -10.16
N THR A 43 -1.80 11.47 -9.15
CA THR A 43 -0.92 12.29 -8.32
C THR A 43 0.06 11.43 -7.52
N GLY A 44 -0.41 10.33 -6.93
CA GLY A 44 0.43 9.34 -6.26
C GLY A 44 1.51 8.79 -7.20
N LEU A 45 1.13 8.37 -8.41
CA LEU A 45 2.02 7.88 -9.44
C LEU A 45 3.10 8.91 -9.83
N VAL A 46 2.72 10.16 -10.06
CA VAL A 46 3.67 11.23 -10.41
C VAL A 46 4.72 11.40 -9.30
N ILE A 47 4.30 11.36 -8.03
CA ILE A 47 5.21 11.51 -6.89
C ILE A 47 6.13 10.29 -6.74
N THR A 48 5.64 9.06 -6.91
CA THR A 48 6.49 7.86 -6.84
C THR A 48 7.48 7.80 -8.00
N VAL A 49 7.07 8.16 -9.22
CA VAL A 49 7.96 8.23 -10.40
C VAL A 49 9.05 9.28 -10.18
N ALA A 50 8.70 10.46 -9.66
CA ALA A 50 9.68 11.50 -9.34
C ALA A 50 10.69 11.03 -8.28
N THR A 51 10.23 10.22 -7.31
CA THR A 51 11.08 9.62 -6.28
C THR A 51 12.02 8.59 -6.89
N ALA A 52 11.53 7.69 -7.74
CA ALA A 52 12.33 6.72 -8.47
C ALA A 52 13.42 7.36 -9.36
N ARG A 53 13.10 8.49 -10.00
CA ARG A 53 14.04 9.23 -10.85
C ARG A 53 15.16 9.93 -10.07
N ARG A 54 14.90 10.32 -8.82
CA ARG A 54 15.86 11.03 -7.96
C ARG A 54 16.67 10.09 -7.06
N ALA A 55 16.21 8.85 -6.86
CA ALA A 55 16.95 7.85 -6.10
C ALA A 55 18.25 7.45 -6.83
N ALA A 56 19.34 7.30 -6.06
CA ALA A 56 20.60 6.80 -6.57
C ALA A 56 20.47 5.35 -7.11
N PRO A 57 21.27 4.94 -8.11
CA PRO A 57 21.27 3.56 -8.60
C PRO A 57 21.46 2.55 -7.45
N GLY A 58 20.60 1.54 -7.38
CA GLY A 58 20.63 0.53 -6.33
C GLY A 58 19.25 -0.06 -6.03
N ALA A 59 19.17 -0.94 -5.03
CA ALA A 59 17.93 -1.63 -4.67
C ALA A 59 16.80 -0.67 -4.27
N GLY A 60 17.11 0.44 -3.60
CA GLY A 60 16.12 1.46 -3.27
C GLY A 60 15.46 2.10 -4.51
N ARG A 61 16.25 2.39 -5.56
CA ARG A 61 15.69 2.89 -6.82
C ARG A 61 14.80 1.85 -7.50
N SER A 62 15.24 0.59 -7.54
CA SER A 62 14.44 -0.51 -8.10
C SER A 62 13.11 -0.68 -7.35
N ALA A 63 13.09 -0.53 -6.03
CA ALA A 63 11.86 -0.54 -5.25
C ALA A 63 10.87 0.55 -5.69
N TRP A 64 11.33 1.80 -5.82
CA TRP A 64 10.47 2.90 -6.25
C TRP A 64 10.03 2.79 -7.72
N ILE A 65 10.84 2.15 -8.58
CA ILE A 65 10.43 1.79 -9.95
C ILE A 65 9.29 0.76 -9.91
N CYS A 66 9.46 -0.34 -9.17
CA CYS A 66 8.42 -1.36 -9.00
C CYS A 66 7.13 -0.78 -8.41
N LEU A 67 7.22 0.11 -7.42
CA LEU A 67 6.06 0.81 -6.85
C LEU A 67 5.38 1.72 -7.89
N SER A 68 6.15 2.39 -8.75
CA SER A 68 5.60 3.20 -9.83
C SER A 68 4.93 2.35 -10.91
N ILE A 69 5.50 1.18 -11.23
CA ILE A 69 4.87 0.20 -12.14
C ILE A 69 3.55 -0.27 -11.54
N ALA A 70 3.52 -0.61 -10.24
CA ALA A 70 2.30 -0.99 -9.55
C ALA A 70 1.23 0.12 -9.68
N LEU A 71 1.53 1.35 -9.27
CA LEU A 71 0.56 2.45 -9.39
C LEU A 71 0.14 2.74 -10.83
N THR A 72 1.00 2.48 -11.82
CA THR A 72 0.64 2.57 -13.25
C THR A 72 -0.38 1.50 -13.62
N LEU A 73 -0.16 0.24 -13.23
CA LEU A 73 -1.10 -0.85 -13.46
C LEU A 73 -2.44 -0.57 -12.78
N TYR A 74 -2.43 -0.12 -11.53
CA TYR A 74 -3.64 0.26 -10.80
C TYR A 74 -4.39 1.40 -11.50
N PHE A 75 -3.69 2.44 -11.95
CA PHE A 75 -4.29 3.56 -12.69
C PHE A 75 -4.90 3.12 -14.03
N ILE A 76 -4.25 2.21 -14.76
CA ILE A 76 -4.81 1.62 -15.99
C ILE A 76 -6.09 0.85 -15.67
N GLY A 77 -6.07 0.02 -14.61
CA GLY A 77 -7.26 -0.69 -14.14
C GLY A 77 -8.42 0.26 -13.81
N LEU A 78 -8.16 1.33 -13.06
CA LEU A 78 -9.16 2.37 -12.76
C LEU A 78 -9.70 3.03 -14.03
N THR A 79 -8.84 3.33 -15.00
CA THR A 79 -9.24 3.99 -16.26
C THR A 79 -10.12 3.08 -17.11
N ILE A 80 -9.79 1.79 -17.19
CA ILE A 80 -10.62 0.79 -17.87
C ILE A 80 -11.97 0.64 -17.15
N GLY A 81 -11.96 0.57 -15.81
CA GLY A 81 -13.18 0.50 -15.00
C GLY A 81 -14.08 1.71 -15.21
N ALA A 82 -13.52 2.92 -15.22
CA ALA A 82 -14.22 4.16 -15.53
C ALA A 82 -14.81 4.16 -16.96
N GLY A 83 -14.08 3.63 -17.93
CA GLY A 83 -14.58 3.44 -19.30
C GLY A 83 -15.77 2.48 -19.37
N SER A 84 -15.74 1.37 -18.62
CA SER A 84 -16.86 0.44 -18.52
C SER A 84 -18.11 1.11 -17.95
N TRP A 85 -17.95 1.96 -16.93
CA TRP A 85 -19.06 2.74 -16.36
C TRP A 85 -19.70 3.68 -17.38
N LEU A 86 -18.89 4.38 -18.18
CA LEU A 86 -19.37 5.27 -19.24
C LEU A 86 -20.14 4.51 -20.33
N MET A 87 -19.78 3.25 -20.57
CA MET A 87 -20.44 2.36 -21.53
C MET A 87 -21.63 1.60 -20.92
N HIS A 88 -22.04 1.93 -19.69
CA HIS A 88 -23.11 1.25 -18.95
C HIS A 88 -22.89 -0.27 -18.79
N ARG A 89 -21.62 -0.70 -18.71
CA ARG A 89 -21.23 -2.10 -18.47
C ARG A 89 -20.79 -2.28 -17.03
N GLU A 90 -21.06 -3.44 -16.44
CA GLU A 90 -20.46 -3.79 -15.16
C GLU A 90 -18.94 -3.91 -15.33
N PRO A 91 -18.14 -3.15 -14.55
CA PRO A 91 -16.68 -3.18 -14.68
C PRO A 91 -16.05 -4.45 -14.09
N PHE A 92 -16.80 -5.19 -13.27
CA PHE A 92 -16.33 -6.35 -12.53
C PHE A 92 -17.29 -7.54 -12.64
N PRO A 93 -16.81 -8.74 -13.00
CA PRO A 93 -15.46 -9.03 -13.50
C PRO A 93 -15.24 -8.49 -14.92
N GLY A 94 -14.03 -8.08 -15.26
CA GLY A 94 -13.70 -7.46 -16.55
C GLY A 94 -12.20 -7.24 -16.80
N PRO A 95 -11.83 -6.58 -17.91
CA PRO A 95 -10.42 -6.40 -18.30
C PRO A 95 -9.58 -5.59 -17.31
N ALA A 96 -10.21 -4.76 -16.47
CA ALA A 96 -9.53 -4.01 -15.41
C ALA A 96 -8.88 -4.95 -14.38
N ASP A 97 -9.48 -6.11 -14.14
CA ASP A 97 -9.05 -7.05 -13.11
C ASP A 97 -7.69 -7.67 -13.41
N PHE A 98 -7.33 -7.81 -14.68
CA PHE A 98 -5.99 -8.24 -15.08
C PHE A 98 -4.92 -7.27 -14.55
N PHE A 99 -5.18 -5.97 -14.63
CA PHE A 99 -4.26 -4.93 -14.17
C PHE A 99 -4.22 -4.85 -12.65
N PHE A 100 -5.35 -5.05 -11.98
CA PHE A 100 -5.40 -5.14 -10.51
C PHE A 100 -4.66 -6.40 -10.00
N CYS A 101 -4.79 -7.55 -10.67
CA CYS A 101 -4.00 -8.74 -10.36
C CYS A 101 -2.50 -8.51 -10.58
N ALA A 102 -2.11 -7.89 -11.70
CA ALA A 102 -0.70 -7.61 -12.03
C ALA A 102 -0.07 -6.55 -11.11
N PHE A 103 -0.87 -5.72 -10.45
CA PHE A 103 -0.41 -4.74 -9.49
C PHE A 103 0.21 -5.38 -8.23
N TYR A 104 -0.34 -6.48 -7.73
CA TYR A 104 0.17 -7.18 -6.54
C TYR A 104 1.60 -7.72 -6.67
N PRO A 105 1.99 -8.46 -7.72
CA PRO A 105 3.38 -8.91 -7.88
C PRO A 105 4.35 -7.75 -8.06
N ALA A 106 3.92 -6.62 -8.65
CA ALA A 106 4.74 -5.41 -8.73
C ALA A 106 4.99 -4.79 -7.34
N ILE A 107 4.00 -4.78 -6.44
CA ILE A 107 4.21 -4.34 -5.04
C ILE A 107 5.08 -5.33 -4.28
N ALA A 108 4.83 -6.62 -4.43
CA ALA A 108 5.65 -7.65 -3.78
C ALA A 108 7.13 -7.47 -4.19
N ALA A 109 7.40 -7.24 -5.48
CA ALA A 109 8.74 -6.92 -5.96
C ALA A 109 9.29 -5.63 -5.33
N ALA A 110 8.48 -4.57 -5.21
CA ALA A 110 8.90 -3.33 -4.54
C ALA A 110 9.30 -3.57 -3.08
N ALA A 111 8.50 -4.33 -2.32
CA ALA A 111 8.81 -4.71 -0.94
C ALA A 111 10.10 -5.52 -0.84
N LEU A 112 10.32 -6.49 -1.73
CA LEU A 112 11.55 -7.29 -1.79
C LEU A 112 12.80 -6.43 -2.06
N TYR A 113 12.70 -5.46 -2.96
CA TYR A 113 13.79 -4.52 -3.22
C TYR A 113 14.04 -3.58 -2.03
N LEU A 114 13.01 -3.15 -1.29
CA LEU A 114 13.17 -2.38 -0.05
C LEU A 114 13.88 -3.21 1.04
N MET A 115 13.50 -4.48 1.19
CA MET A 115 14.17 -5.42 2.12
C MET A 115 15.64 -5.59 1.76
N ARG A 116 15.97 -5.74 0.47
CA ARG A 116 17.35 -5.80 -0.01
C ARG A 116 18.12 -4.50 0.27
N ALA A 117 17.47 -3.34 0.12
CA ALA A 117 18.07 -2.03 0.40
C ALA A 117 18.28 -1.77 1.90
N ALA A 118 17.50 -2.43 2.76
CA ALA A 118 17.62 -2.34 4.21
C ALA A 118 18.74 -3.23 4.79
N THR A 119 19.48 -3.98 3.95
CA THR A 119 20.59 -4.86 4.38
C THR A 119 20.24 -5.73 5.58
N LEU A 120 19.02 -6.29 5.55
CA LEU A 120 18.46 -7.07 6.64
C LEU A 120 19.38 -8.25 7.01
N ARG A 121 20.00 -8.20 8.18
CA ARG A 121 20.70 -9.33 8.81
C ARG A 121 19.78 -9.92 9.88
N VAL A 122 18.73 -10.59 9.43
CA VAL A 122 17.75 -11.21 10.34
C VAL A 122 18.23 -12.61 10.71
N SER A 123 18.14 -12.97 11.99
CA SER A 123 18.35 -14.34 12.45
C SER A 123 17.28 -15.26 11.85
N TRP A 124 17.69 -16.38 11.24
CA TRP A 124 16.78 -17.38 10.69
C TRP A 124 15.70 -17.84 11.67
N MET A 125 16.02 -17.88 12.97
CA MET A 125 15.07 -18.25 14.03
C MET A 125 13.98 -17.19 14.21
N GLN A 126 14.34 -15.91 14.15
CA GLN A 126 13.40 -14.80 14.32
C GLN A 126 12.49 -14.69 13.09
N LEU A 127 13.06 -14.87 11.89
CA LEU A 127 12.30 -14.96 10.64
C LEU A 127 11.31 -16.14 10.66
N ALA A 128 11.71 -17.31 11.18
CA ALA A 128 10.86 -18.48 11.27
C ALA A 128 9.70 -18.30 12.27
N MET A 129 9.95 -17.67 13.42
CA MET A 129 8.91 -17.37 14.42
C MET A 129 7.94 -16.31 13.92
N ASP A 130 8.44 -15.25 13.29
CA ASP A 130 7.59 -14.24 12.64
C ASP A 130 6.76 -14.90 11.55
N ALA A 131 7.35 -15.72 10.68
CA ALA A 131 6.63 -16.47 9.65
C ALA A 131 5.58 -17.43 10.23
N LEU A 132 5.84 -18.07 11.38
CA LEU A 132 4.91 -18.99 12.02
C LEU A 132 3.71 -18.26 12.64
N ILE A 133 3.94 -17.20 13.43
CA ILE A 133 2.89 -16.31 13.95
C ILE A 133 2.06 -15.79 12.79
N PHE A 134 2.74 -15.49 11.68
CA PHE A 134 2.10 -15.00 10.48
C PHE A 134 1.25 -16.05 9.77
N VAL A 135 1.77 -17.25 9.51
CA VAL A 135 1.02 -18.35 8.90
C VAL A 135 -0.18 -18.73 9.75
N ALA A 136 -0.05 -18.71 11.08
CA ALA A 136 -1.15 -18.99 11.98
C ALA A 136 -2.23 -17.87 11.94
N GLY A 137 -1.82 -16.60 12.05
CA GLY A 137 -2.75 -15.46 12.00
C GLY A 137 -3.43 -15.29 10.64
N PHE A 138 -2.66 -15.34 9.55
CA PHE A 138 -3.18 -15.21 8.20
C PHE A 138 -3.85 -16.48 7.68
N GLY A 139 -3.44 -17.67 8.14
CA GLY A 139 -4.14 -18.91 7.83
C GLY A 139 -5.57 -18.90 8.36
N ALA A 140 -5.79 -18.36 9.56
CA ALA A 140 -7.13 -18.13 10.09
C ALA A 140 -7.92 -17.11 9.24
N PHE A 141 -7.30 -15.98 8.87
CA PHE A 141 -7.93 -15.00 7.97
C PHE A 141 -8.30 -15.59 6.60
N PHE A 142 -7.39 -16.36 5.98
CA PHE A 142 -7.64 -17.05 4.71
C PHE A 142 -8.77 -18.07 4.84
N TRP A 143 -8.84 -18.82 5.94
CA TRP A 143 -9.93 -19.77 6.15
C TRP A 143 -11.29 -19.07 6.17
N PHE A 144 -11.44 -18.01 6.96
CA PHE A 144 -12.73 -17.35 7.16
C PHE A 144 -13.13 -16.37 6.05
N LEU A 145 -12.17 -15.66 5.44
CA LEU A 145 -12.46 -14.65 4.42
C LEU A 145 -12.37 -15.16 2.98
N VAL A 146 -11.67 -16.28 2.75
CA VAL A 146 -11.45 -16.83 1.40
C VAL A 146 -12.09 -18.21 1.29
N ILE A 147 -11.56 -19.21 2.01
CA ILE A 147 -11.94 -20.62 1.78
C ILE A 147 -13.41 -20.88 2.13
N HIS A 148 -13.88 -20.44 3.31
CA HIS A 148 -15.24 -20.67 3.77
C HIS A 148 -16.32 -20.07 2.82
N PRO A 149 -16.24 -18.79 2.40
CA PRO A 149 -17.21 -18.23 1.46
C PRO A 149 -17.18 -18.84 0.06
N VAL A 150 -16.02 -19.26 -0.48
CA VAL A 150 -15.97 -19.94 -1.80
C VAL A 150 -16.69 -21.28 -1.78
N LEU A 151 -16.59 -22.04 -0.69
CA LEU A 151 -17.23 -23.35 -0.56
C LEU A 151 -18.77 -23.28 -0.57
N HIS A 152 -19.34 -22.11 -0.27
CA HIS A 152 -20.78 -21.87 -0.24
C HIS A 152 -21.26 -20.98 -1.39
N ALA A 153 -20.41 -20.69 -2.38
CA ALA A 153 -20.72 -19.81 -3.49
C ALA A 153 -21.56 -20.55 -4.56
N GLU A 154 -22.89 -20.49 -4.44
CA GLU A 154 -23.78 -21.26 -5.32
C GLU A 154 -23.95 -20.71 -6.74
N VAL A 155 -23.58 -19.43 -7.02
CA VAL A 155 -24.08 -18.74 -8.24
C VAL A 155 -23.02 -18.07 -9.12
N ASN A 156 -21.80 -17.78 -8.64
CA ASN A 156 -20.78 -17.13 -9.48
C ASN A 156 -19.32 -17.27 -9.01
N LEU A 157 -18.75 -18.46 -9.21
CA LEU A 157 -17.39 -18.84 -8.78
C LEU A 157 -16.29 -17.85 -9.20
N LEU A 158 -16.37 -17.28 -10.42
CA LEU A 158 -15.35 -16.34 -10.91
C LEU A 158 -15.36 -15.03 -10.12
N LYS A 159 -16.55 -14.46 -9.92
CA LYS A 159 -16.75 -13.19 -9.21
C LYS A 159 -16.31 -13.32 -7.74
N GLU A 160 -16.71 -14.42 -7.11
CA GLU A 160 -16.37 -14.72 -5.72
C GLU A 160 -14.87 -15.02 -5.57
N GLY A 161 -14.33 -15.91 -6.40
CA GLY A 161 -12.91 -16.29 -6.37
C GLY A 161 -11.99 -15.10 -6.62
N LEU A 162 -12.35 -14.19 -7.52
CA LEU A 162 -11.57 -12.99 -7.80
C LEU A 162 -11.65 -11.97 -6.65
N SER A 163 -12.83 -11.75 -6.08
CA SER A 163 -12.97 -10.87 -4.90
C SER A 163 -12.13 -11.37 -3.73
N GLN A 164 -12.11 -12.68 -3.50
CA GLN A 164 -11.32 -13.26 -2.43
C GLN A 164 -9.83 -13.29 -2.75
N ALA A 165 -9.45 -13.46 -4.02
CA ALA A 165 -8.07 -13.34 -4.45
C ALA A 165 -7.51 -11.94 -4.15
N TYR A 166 -8.29 -10.87 -4.29
CA TYR A 166 -7.86 -9.51 -3.92
C TYR A 166 -7.56 -9.40 -2.42
N VAL A 167 -8.51 -9.80 -1.57
CA VAL A 167 -8.31 -9.83 -0.11
C VAL A 167 -7.09 -10.66 0.28
N ALA A 168 -6.90 -11.83 -0.35
CA ALA A 168 -5.76 -12.71 -0.15
C ALA A 168 -4.42 -12.09 -0.57
N LEU A 169 -4.38 -11.41 -1.71
CA LEU A 169 -3.17 -10.78 -2.22
C LEU A 169 -2.79 -9.53 -1.42
N ASP A 170 -3.77 -8.74 -0.98
CA ASP A 170 -3.54 -7.64 -0.03
C ASP A 170 -2.91 -8.12 1.26
N CYS A 171 -3.45 -9.20 1.81
CA CYS A 171 -2.92 -9.87 3.00
C CYS A 171 -1.42 -10.20 2.84
N ILE A 172 -1.02 -10.74 1.68
CA ILE A 172 0.37 -11.05 1.35
C ILE A 172 1.21 -9.76 1.21
N VAL A 173 0.67 -8.69 0.63
CA VAL A 173 1.39 -7.40 0.54
C VAL A 173 1.62 -6.79 1.92
N LEU A 174 0.59 -6.80 2.79
CA LEU A 174 0.68 -6.33 4.16
C LEU A 174 1.68 -7.15 4.98
N LEU A 175 1.77 -8.48 4.75
CA LEU A 175 2.84 -9.30 5.29
C LEU A 175 4.20 -8.70 4.98
N LEU A 176 4.48 -8.53 3.69
CA LEU A 176 5.81 -8.19 3.21
C LEU A 176 6.24 -6.83 3.76
N LEU A 177 5.30 -5.89 3.81
CA LEU A 177 5.54 -4.55 4.35
C LEU A 177 5.63 -4.54 5.88
N GLY A 178 4.88 -5.39 6.58
CA GLY A 178 4.97 -5.57 8.02
C GLY A 178 6.32 -6.14 8.45
N VAL A 179 6.78 -7.20 7.77
CA VAL A 179 8.12 -7.78 7.98
C VAL A 179 9.19 -6.73 7.71
N LEU A 180 9.09 -5.99 6.61
CA LEU A 180 10.02 -4.90 6.28
C LEU A 180 10.06 -3.82 7.37
N LEU A 181 8.92 -3.45 7.95
CA LEU A 181 8.84 -2.47 9.04
C LEU A 181 9.53 -2.97 10.31
N LEU A 182 9.30 -4.22 10.70
CA LEU A 182 9.85 -4.83 11.91
C LEU A 182 11.35 -5.09 11.81
N THR A 183 11.84 -5.46 10.62
CA THR A 183 13.23 -5.89 10.42
C THR A 183 14.16 -4.78 9.96
N GLY A 184 13.65 -3.70 9.37
CA GLY A 184 14.45 -2.60 8.77
C GLY A 184 15.12 -1.62 9.76
N GLY A 185 15.28 -2.00 11.02
CA GLY A 185 15.63 -1.11 12.13
C GLY A 185 17.13 -1.01 12.45
N GLU A 186 17.90 -0.27 11.65
CA GLU A 186 19.20 0.29 12.11
C GLU A 186 19.29 1.83 11.92
N ASP A 187 18.54 2.41 10.98
CA ASP A 187 18.46 3.86 10.74
C ASP A 187 17.09 4.43 11.12
N ALA A 188 17.03 5.36 12.09
CA ALA A 188 15.79 5.94 12.64
C ALA A 188 14.83 6.59 11.62
N ARG A 189 15.26 6.86 10.37
CA ARG A 189 14.44 7.50 9.32
C ARG A 189 13.73 6.50 8.40
N ARG A 190 14.31 5.32 8.20
CA ARG A 190 13.75 4.24 7.36
C ARG A 190 12.43 3.65 7.87
N PRO A 191 12.20 3.43 9.19
CA PRO A 191 10.94 2.82 9.65
C PRO A 191 9.71 3.68 9.36
N ARG A 192 9.86 5.02 9.30
CA ARG A 192 8.72 5.91 9.00
C ARG A 192 8.24 5.79 7.55
N ILE A 193 9.14 5.59 6.58
CA ILE A 193 8.76 5.38 5.17
C ILE A 193 8.02 4.05 5.02
N HIS A 194 8.54 2.98 5.64
CA HIS A 194 7.89 1.67 5.63
C HIS A 194 6.53 1.70 6.33
N ALA A 195 6.40 2.41 7.45
CA ALA A 195 5.13 2.57 8.17
C ALA A 195 4.09 3.33 7.32
N LEU A 196 4.52 4.38 6.61
CA LEU A 196 3.63 5.13 5.71
C LEU A 196 3.15 4.26 4.54
N LEU A 197 4.05 3.49 3.91
CA LEU A 197 3.67 2.54 2.86
C LEU A 197 2.70 1.48 3.39
N LEU A 198 3.03 0.84 4.52
CA LEU A 198 2.17 -0.13 5.18
C LEU A 198 0.78 0.45 5.47
N SER A 199 0.72 1.67 6.03
CA SER A 199 -0.56 2.32 6.33
C SER A 199 -1.40 2.62 5.08
N GLY A 200 -0.78 3.03 3.97
CA GLY A 200 -1.48 3.27 2.72
C GLY A 200 -2.11 1.99 2.17
N PHE A 201 -1.32 0.91 2.10
CA PHE A 201 -1.83 -0.38 1.64
C PHE A 201 -2.81 -1.03 2.64
N ALA A 202 -2.70 -0.76 3.94
CA ALA A 202 -3.67 -1.23 4.92
C ALA A 202 -5.04 -0.54 4.76
N ILE A 203 -5.05 0.75 4.39
CA ILE A 203 -6.27 1.47 4.04
C ILE A 203 -6.87 0.89 2.76
N MET A 204 -6.05 0.57 1.75
CA MET A 204 -6.50 -0.08 0.52
C MET A 204 -7.16 -1.43 0.79
N PHE A 205 -6.50 -2.29 1.57
CA PHE A 205 -7.07 -3.57 2.03
C PHE A 205 -8.42 -3.41 2.75
N LEU A 206 -8.56 -2.38 3.60
CA LEU A 206 -9.85 -2.10 4.23
C LEU A 206 -10.90 -1.68 3.18
N GLY A 207 -10.49 -0.96 2.14
CA GLY A 207 -11.26 -0.71 0.93
C GLY A 207 -11.74 -2.00 0.28
N ASP A 208 -10.84 -2.96 0.03
CA ASP A 208 -11.17 -4.25 -0.58
C ASP A 208 -12.13 -5.10 0.27
N VAL A 209 -11.93 -5.12 1.60
CA VAL A 209 -12.86 -5.79 2.53
C VAL A 209 -14.24 -5.14 2.49
N THR A 210 -14.31 -3.81 2.59
CA THR A 210 -15.60 -3.08 2.57
C THR A 210 -16.29 -3.16 1.21
N TRP A 211 -15.54 -3.15 0.12
CA TRP A 211 -16.02 -3.33 -1.24
C TRP A 211 -16.60 -4.74 -1.45
N SER A 212 -15.89 -5.78 -1.00
CA SER A 212 -16.34 -7.16 -1.07
C SER A 212 -17.64 -7.36 -0.26
N LEU A 213 -17.68 -6.84 0.98
CA LEU A 213 -18.88 -6.84 1.82
C LEU A 213 -20.06 -6.11 1.17
N ALA A 214 -19.82 -4.97 0.51
CA ALA A 214 -20.84 -4.23 -0.19
C ALA A 214 -21.39 -5.02 -1.39
N LYS A 215 -20.53 -5.72 -2.13
CA LYS A 215 -20.92 -6.55 -3.28
C LYS A 215 -21.73 -7.79 -2.87
N MET A 216 -21.48 -8.34 -1.67
CA MET A 216 -22.30 -9.43 -1.12
C MET A 216 -23.73 -8.98 -0.76
N ARG A 217 -23.93 -7.71 -0.39
CA ARG A 217 -25.24 -7.18 0.03
C ARG A 217 -26.15 -6.74 -1.12
N GLY A 218 -25.66 -6.68 -2.36
CA GLY A 218 -26.45 -6.27 -3.52
C GLY A 218 -25.62 -5.74 -4.70
N PRO A 219 -26.28 -5.09 -5.68
CA PRO A 219 -25.60 -4.48 -6.81
C PRO A 219 -24.66 -3.35 -6.33
N TYR A 220 -23.45 -3.32 -6.90
CA TYR A 220 -22.43 -2.34 -6.54
C TYR A 220 -22.89 -0.92 -6.91
N LEU A 221 -22.87 -0.02 -5.94
CA LEU A 221 -23.17 1.39 -6.14
C LEU A 221 -21.93 2.23 -5.83
N PRO A 222 -21.37 2.95 -6.82
CA PRO A 222 -20.35 3.96 -6.58
C PRO A 222 -20.85 5.05 -5.61
N GLY A 223 -19.94 5.56 -4.78
CA GLY A 223 -20.19 6.58 -3.77
C GLY A 223 -20.21 6.06 -2.33
N GLY A 224 -19.65 4.87 -2.09
CA GLY A 224 -19.66 4.21 -0.79
C GLY A 224 -18.42 4.53 0.06
N ILE A 225 -18.38 3.97 1.28
CA ILE A 225 -17.23 4.14 2.19
C ILE A 225 -15.94 3.54 1.62
N HIS A 226 -16.03 2.50 0.79
CA HIS A 226 -14.88 1.90 0.11
C HIS A 226 -14.20 2.89 -0.84
N ASP A 227 -14.96 3.75 -1.54
CA ASP A 227 -14.39 4.78 -2.44
C ASP A 227 -13.60 5.83 -1.65
N VAL A 228 -14.05 6.15 -0.43
CA VAL A 228 -13.31 7.02 0.51
C VAL A 228 -12.01 6.33 0.93
N LEU A 229 -12.05 5.05 1.28
CA LEU A 229 -10.86 4.30 1.68
C LEU A 229 -9.83 4.24 0.54
N TYR A 230 -10.25 3.87 -0.67
CA TYR A 230 -9.37 3.89 -1.84
C TYR A 230 -8.82 5.28 -2.15
N LEU A 231 -9.59 6.36 -1.96
CA LEU A 231 -9.08 7.72 -2.10
C LEU A 231 -7.97 8.03 -1.09
N TRP A 232 -8.13 7.61 0.16
CA TRP A 232 -7.17 7.87 1.24
C TRP A 232 -5.90 7.02 1.17
N CYS A 233 -5.94 5.84 0.52
CA CYS A 233 -4.78 4.96 0.44
C CYS A 233 -3.56 5.64 -0.24
N PHE A 234 -3.79 6.57 -1.16
CA PHE A 234 -2.74 7.29 -1.87
C PHE A 234 -2.02 8.33 -1.01
N VAL A 235 -2.64 8.84 0.05
CA VAL A 235 -2.07 9.91 0.89
C VAL A 235 -0.83 9.42 1.64
N PRO A 236 -0.86 8.29 2.38
CA PRO A 236 0.34 7.76 3.02
C PRO A 236 1.42 7.32 2.02
N VAL A 237 1.03 6.75 0.88
CA VAL A 237 1.99 6.35 -0.18
C VAL A 237 2.73 7.58 -0.72
N ALA A 238 2.01 8.67 -1.01
CA ALA A 238 2.61 9.93 -1.44
C ALA A 238 3.46 10.58 -0.33
N ALA A 239 3.04 10.46 0.93
CA ALA A 239 3.82 10.94 2.08
C ALA A 239 5.14 10.16 2.23
N ALA A 240 5.13 8.84 2.02
CA ALA A 240 6.33 8.00 2.05
C ALA A 240 7.32 8.44 0.97
N ALA A 241 6.83 8.66 -0.26
CA ALA A 241 7.61 9.12 -1.39
C ALA A 241 8.20 10.53 -1.14
N ARG A 242 7.40 11.44 -0.58
CA ARG A 242 7.84 12.77 -0.17
C ARG A 242 8.94 12.71 0.90
N GLN A 243 8.79 11.84 1.90
CA GLN A 243 9.81 11.66 2.93
C GLN A 243 11.11 11.11 2.32
N GLN A 244 11.04 10.13 1.43
CA GLN A 244 12.21 9.63 0.71
C GLN A 244 12.93 10.76 -0.04
N LEU A 245 12.18 11.62 -0.73
CA LEU A 245 12.74 12.78 -1.43
C LEU A 245 13.43 13.78 -0.49
N ALA A 246 12.85 14.02 0.69
CA ALA A 246 13.46 14.87 1.71
C ALA A 246 14.75 14.25 2.26
N ASP A 247 14.79 12.93 2.47
CA ASP A 247 15.98 12.23 2.92
C ASP A 247 17.10 12.21 1.86
N LEU A 248 16.74 12.15 0.56
CA LEU A 248 17.70 12.29 -0.55
C LEU A 248 18.28 13.71 -0.67
N ALA A 249 17.51 14.75 -0.28
CA ALA A 249 17.94 16.14 -0.33
C ALA A 249 18.71 16.59 0.93
N ALA A 250 18.56 15.85 2.04
CA ALA A 250 19.26 16.16 3.27
C ALA A 250 20.78 15.94 3.11
N PRO A 251 21.63 16.84 3.64
CA PRO A 251 23.08 16.59 3.67
C PRO A 251 23.36 15.25 4.37
N PRO A 252 24.37 14.47 3.93
CA PRO A 252 24.74 13.24 4.61
C PRO A 252 24.98 13.58 6.07
N ALA A 253 24.18 12.97 6.95
CA ALA A 253 24.32 13.18 8.39
C ALA A 253 25.78 12.87 8.72
N ARG A 254 26.53 13.89 9.18
CA ARG A 254 27.88 13.71 9.74
C ARG A 254 27.78 12.51 10.65
N ALA A 255 28.47 11.42 10.29
CA ALA A 255 28.56 10.21 11.10
C ALA A 255 28.69 10.68 12.54
N ARG A 256 27.66 10.43 13.36
CA ARG A 256 27.64 10.84 14.75
C ARG A 256 28.88 10.20 15.35
N ARG A 257 29.95 11.00 15.50
CA ARG A 257 31.26 10.56 15.99
C ARG A 257 30.93 9.75 17.23
N LYS A 258 31.14 8.43 17.19
CA LYS A 258 31.00 7.58 18.38
C LYS A 258 31.85 8.28 19.42
N GLY A 259 31.21 8.93 20.38
CA GLY A 259 31.93 9.68 21.40
C GLY A 259 32.88 8.71 22.11
N PRO A 260 34.03 9.17 22.61
CA PRO A 260 35.02 8.33 23.27
C PRO A 260 34.46 7.44 24.41
N GLY A 261 33.24 7.69 24.90
CA GLY A 261 32.53 6.84 25.87
C GLY A 261 32.03 5.48 25.37
N ALA A 262 32.21 5.12 24.08
CA ALA A 262 31.92 3.76 23.60
C ALA A 262 33.06 2.75 23.90
N LEU A 263 34.31 3.22 23.98
CA LEU A 263 35.46 2.40 24.36
C LEU A 263 35.52 2.16 25.88
N ALA A 264 35.04 3.10 26.69
CA ALA A 264 35.00 2.96 28.15
C ALA A 264 34.01 1.88 28.65
N ARG A 265 33.09 1.40 27.80
CA ARG A 265 32.12 0.37 28.16
C ARG A 265 32.57 -1.06 27.88
N VAL A 266 33.75 -1.25 27.27
CA VAL A 266 34.25 -2.58 26.87
C VAL A 266 35.21 -3.20 27.90
N LEU A 267 35.69 -2.45 28.90
CA LEU A 267 36.61 -3.00 29.91
C LEU A 267 36.24 -2.62 31.36
N PRO A 268 35.19 -3.21 31.95
CA PRO A 268 34.99 -3.16 33.39
C PRO A 268 35.57 -4.43 34.07
N SER A 269 36.86 -4.73 33.91
CA SER A 269 37.51 -5.78 34.74
C SER A 269 39.05 -5.77 34.71
N ALA A 270 39.69 -4.64 34.99
CA ALA A 270 41.14 -4.61 35.23
C ALA A 270 41.53 -3.51 36.22
N ALA A 271 40.99 -3.58 37.44
CA ALA A 271 41.50 -2.84 38.59
C ALA A 271 40.86 -3.34 39.89
N ARG A 272 41.29 -4.52 40.36
CA ARG A 272 41.35 -4.85 41.79
C ARG A 272 42.56 -5.76 41.99
N THR A 273 43.68 -5.15 42.32
CA THR A 273 44.79 -5.74 43.10
C THR A 273 44.93 -4.89 44.33
#